data_AF-A0A7V2XA96-F1
#
_entry.id   AF-A0A7V2XA96-F1
#
_cell.length_a   1.000
_cell.length_b   1.000
_cell.length_c   1.000
_cell.angle_alpha   90.00
_cell.angle_beta   90.00
_cell.angle_gamma   90.00
#
_symmetry.space_group_name_H-M   'P 1'
#
loop_
_entity.id
_entity.type
_entity.pdbx_description
1 polymer ?
#
loop_
_entity_poly.entity_id
_entity_poly.type
_entity_poly.pdbx_seq_one_letter_code
_entity_poly.pdbx_strand_id
1 'polypeptide(L)' 'MNIAALFIRRPITTTLLMLAILLFGIVGYRQLPVSDLPNVDFPTIQVSARLPGA' A
#
# COMPACT_ATOMS: atom_id res chain seq x y z
N MET A 1 29.01 7.53 20.76
CA MET A 1 28.83 6.83 19.47
C MET A 1 28.19 7.80 18.49
N ASN A 2 28.90 8.28 17.47
CA ASN A 2 28.35 9.25 16.52
C ASN A 2 27.88 8.53 15.25
N ILE A 3 26.57 8.29 15.17
CA ILE A 3 25.93 7.57 14.05
C ILE A 3 26.08 8.36 12.74
N ALA A 4 26.03 9.69 12.79
CA ALA A 4 26.20 10.55 11.62
C ALA A 4 27.62 10.47 11.03
N ALA A 5 28.65 10.29 11.87
CA ALA A 5 30.04 10.17 11.41
C ALA A 5 30.28 8.94 10.52
N LEU A 6 29.50 7.86 10.70
CA LEU A 6 29.57 6.66 9.86
C LEU A 6 29.10 6.96 8.42
N PHE A 7 27.98 7.67 8.29
CA PHE A 7 27.40 8.04 7.00
C PHE A 7 28.29 9.03 6.23
N ILE A 8 28.99 9.93 6.93
CA ILE A 8 29.91 10.91 6.33
C ILE A 8 31.21 10.25 5.84
N ARG A 9 31.76 9.27 6.59
CA ARG A 9 33.02 8.61 6.23
C ARG A 9 32.90 7.61 5.08
N ARG A 10 31.69 7.12 4.78
CA ARG A 10 31.42 6.17 3.69
C ARG A 10 30.32 6.72 2.77
N PRO A 11 30.59 7.82 2.03
CA PRO A 11 29.56 8.51 1.25
C PRO A 11 28.94 7.61 0.18
N ILE A 12 29.72 6.72 -0.44
CA ILE A 12 29.25 5.83 -1.51
C ILE A 12 28.21 4.81 -1.01
N THR A 13 28.42 4.18 0.15
CA THR A 13 27.44 3.24 0.69
C THR A 13 26.16 3.95 1.13
N THR A 14 26.27 5.16 1.68
CA THR A 14 25.12 5.97 2.09
C THR A 14 24.27 6.39 0.90
N THR A 15 24.89 6.83 -0.21
CA THR A 15 24.17 7.23 -1.42
C THR A 15 23.51 6.03 -2.10
N LEU A 16 24.19 4.88 -2.18
CA LEU A 16 23.60 3.64 -2.70
C LEU A 16 22.40 3.18 -1.87
N LEU A 17 22.50 3.25 -0.54
CA LEU A 17 21.39 2.91 0.37
C LEU A 17 20.19 3.85 0.15
N MET A 18 20.43 5.16 0.08
CA MET A 18 19.37 6.14 -0.18
C MET A 18 18.73 5.94 -1.55
N LEU A 19 19.52 5.62 -2.58
CA LEU A 19 19.01 5.28 -3.90
C LEU A 19 18.14 4.03 -3.87
N ALA A 20 18.58 2.97 -3.18
CA ALA A 20 17.80 1.75 -3.03
C ALA A 20 16.44 2.02 -2.37
N ILE A 21 16.43 2.79 -1.28
CA ILE A 21 15.19 3.18 -0.57
C ILE A 21 14.26 3.97 -1.51
N LEU A 22 14.80 4.94 -2.24
CA LEU A 22 14.03 5.78 -3.15
C LEU A 22 13.41 4.95 -4.29
N LEU A 23 14.19 4.06 -4.91
CA LEU A 23 13.70 3.18 -5.97
C LEU A 23 12.60 2.24 -5.46
N PHE A 24 12.80 1.64 -4.29
CA PHE A 24 11.81 0.78 -3.67
C PHE A 24 10.52 1.53 -3.33
N GLY A 25 10.65 2.77 -2.84
CA GLY A 25 9.52 3.65 -2.57
C GLY A 25 8.72 3.99 -3.83
N ILE A 26 9.38 4.31 -4.95
CA ILE A 26 8.71 4.59 -6.23
C ILE A 26 7.96 3.35 -6.72
N VAL A 27 8.61 2.18 -6.71
CA VAL A 27 7.99 0.93 -7.15
C VAL A 27 6.80 0.57 -6.25
N GLY A 28 6.96 0.70 -4.93
CA GLY A 28 5.88 0.48 -3.97
C GLY A 28 4.71 1.42 -4.20
N TYR A 29 4.97 2.72 -4.33
CA TYR A 29 3.94 3.74 -4.59
C TYR A 29 3.15 3.45 -5.88
N ARG A 30 3.83 3.01 -6.95
CA ARG A 30 3.15 2.64 -8.21
C ARG A 30 2.36 1.35 -8.12
N GLN A 31 2.71 0.45 -7.20
CA GLN A 31 2.00 -0.82 -6.99
C GLN A 31 0.86 -0.71 -5.98
N LEU A 32 0.69 0.43 -5.29
CA LEU A 32 -0.46 0.60 -4.41
C LEU A 32 -1.76 0.54 -5.23
N PRO A 33 -2.62 -0.46 -4.99
CA PRO A 33 -3.90 -0.55 -5.69
C PRO A 33 -4.82 0.55 -5.17
N VAL A 34 -5.23 1.45 -6.06
CA VAL A 34 -6.25 2.45 -5.75
C VAL A 34 -7.61 1.77 -5.94
N SER A 35 -8.35 1.59 -4.85
CA SER A 35 -9.71 1.04 -4.91
C SER A 35 -10.71 2.18 -5.05
N ASP A 36 -11.04 2.53 -6.30
CA ASP A 36 -11.94 3.65 -6.64
C ASP A 36 -13.38 3.42 -6.13
N LEU A 37 -13.79 2.16 -6.00
CA LEU A 37 -14.99 1.77 -5.28
C LEU A 37 -14.55 0.83 -4.15
N PRO A 38 -14.37 1.32 -2.90
CA PRO A 38 -14.25 0.40 -1.78
C PRO A 38 -15.45 -0.53 -1.85
N ASN A 39 -15.24 -1.84 -1.72
CA ASN A 39 -16.32 -2.82 -1.74
C ASN A 39 -17.23 -2.51 -0.56
N VAL A 40 -18.23 -1.66 -0.79
CA VAL A 40 -19.30 -1.40 0.16
C VAL A 40 -20.18 -2.62 0.01
N ASP A 41 -19.86 -3.66 0.78
CA ASP A 41 -20.79 -4.74 1.01
C ASP A 41 -22.03 -4.07 1.59
N PHE A 42 -23.01 -3.75 0.74
CA PHE A 42 -24.33 -3.33 1.17
C PHE A 42 -25.08 -4.63 1.49
N PRO A 43 -25.15 -5.08 2.77
CA PRO A 43 -25.85 -6.29 3.12
C PRO A 43 -27.33 -6.08 2.83
N THR A 44 -27.74 -6.46 1.63
CA THR A 44 -29.11 -6.30 1.16
C THR A 44 -29.87 -7.54 1.60
N ILE A 45 -30.64 -7.42 2.69
CA ILE A 45 -31.51 -8.50 3.15
C ILE A 45 -32.65 -8.65 2.14
N GLN A 46 -32.54 -9.66 1.25
CA GLN A 46 -33.55 -9.93 0.23
C GLN A 46 -34.66 -10.82 0.81
N VAL A 47 -35.74 -10.20 1.29
CA VAL A 47 -36.92 -10.94 1.77
C VAL A 47 -37.75 -11.37 0.56
N SER A 48 -37.70 -12.65 0.21
CA SER A 48 -38.56 -13.25 -0.82
C SER A 48 -39.77 -13.92 -0.16
N ALA A 49 -40.95 -13.31 -0.27
CA ALA A 49 -42.21 -13.95 0.08
C ALA A 49 -42.79 -14.61 -1.18
N ARG A 50 -42.92 -15.93 -1.17
CA ARG A 50 -43.65 -16.68 -2.20
C ARG A 50 -44.95 -17.18 -1.58
N LEU A 51 -46.08 -16.71 -2.09
CA LEU A 51 -47.40 -17.28 -1.80
C LEU A 51 -47.71 -18.31 -2.90
N PRO A 52 -47.74 -19.63 -2.60
CA PRO A 52 -48.24 -20.60 -3.55
C PRO A 52 -49.76 -20.45 -3.62
N GLY A 53 -50.29 -19.94 -4.75
CA GLY A 53 -51.72 -19.94 -5.03
C GLY A 53 -52.37 -18.61 -5.42
N ALA A 54 -51.70 -17.74 -6.19
CA ALA A 54 -52.40 -16.77 -7.03
C ALA A 54 -52.60 -17.35 -8.44
#